data_AF-K2Q128-F1
#
_entry.id   AF-K2Q128-F1
#
_cell.length_a   1.000
_cell.length_b   1.000
_cell.length_c   1.000
_cell.angle_alpha   90.00
_cell.angle_beta   90.00
_cell.angle_gamma   90.00
#
_symmetry.space_group_name_H-M   'P 1'
#
loop_
_entity.id
_entity.type
_entity.pdbx_description
1 polymer ?
#
loop_
_entity_poly.entity_id
_entity_poly.type
_entity_poly.pdbx_seq_one_letter_code
_entity_poly.pdbx_strand_id
1 'polypeptide(L)'
;MHQHSLFVLIALLACFSLEISAQSITPKTYTAYTVSDSITIDGLAKEKSWELAPWSSEFVDIKGHERPLYNTQLKMLWDTNYLYVYVQMEEPHIWGTLKKRDTVIFYNNDFEIFIDPDGDTHNYMELEINALNTLWDLFLTKPYREGGKVLDHWDIKGLISAVSYQGTLNDATDVDTSWSLELAIPWEALREGGGPIPEDNFWRINFSRVQWQFELEQNRYTRKRDSAGKYLDEFNWVWSPQGVVNMHEPEHWGYVYFSSNSISKTGHKDFQIPKDEKIKWEMYKLYRAQNAYYHNHQHWASSISDLELETLRVEGALLQPELQLHDTGYNITVKSPFTSNLLIIREDGYFTTKTKR
;
A
#
# COMPACT_ATOMS: atom_id res chain seq x y z
N MET A 1 -51.68 36.50 -44.82
CA MET A 1 -50.32 36.95 -45.19
C MET A 1 -49.68 37.55 -43.95
N HIS A 2 -49.04 36.70 -43.16
CA HIS A 2 -47.59 36.75 -42.90
C HIS A 2 -47.10 38.08 -42.34
N GLN A 3 -46.81 38.09 -41.03
CA GLN A 3 -45.42 38.25 -40.57
C GLN A 3 -45.30 37.82 -39.11
N HIS A 4 -44.54 36.74 -38.92
CA HIS A 4 -44.01 36.31 -37.63
C HIS A 4 -42.77 37.16 -37.34
N SER A 5 -42.70 37.80 -36.18
CA SER A 5 -41.44 38.35 -35.66
C SER A 5 -40.79 37.33 -34.74
N LEU A 6 -39.61 36.90 -35.17
CA LEU A 6 -38.77 35.85 -34.62
C LEU A 6 -37.88 36.40 -33.50
N PHE A 7 -37.70 35.59 -32.46
CA PHE A 7 -36.74 35.72 -31.36
C PHE A 7 -35.29 35.89 -31.84
N VAL A 8 -34.49 36.68 -31.11
CA VAL A 8 -33.08 36.36 -30.85
C VAL A 8 -32.72 36.83 -29.42
N LEU A 9 -32.72 35.91 -28.47
CA LEU A 9 -32.01 36.06 -27.19
C LEU A 9 -30.87 35.05 -27.20
N ILE A 10 -29.64 35.52 -27.36
CA ILE A 10 -28.43 34.71 -27.31
C ILE A 10 -28.17 34.41 -25.83
N ALA A 11 -28.51 33.19 -25.39
CA ALA A 11 -28.06 32.65 -24.11
C ALA A 11 -26.70 31.97 -24.33
N LEU A 12 -25.62 32.66 -23.94
CA LEU A 12 -24.29 32.08 -23.77
C LEU A 12 -24.35 31.11 -22.57
N LEU A 13 -24.58 29.83 -22.85
CA LEU A 13 -24.30 28.75 -21.92
C LEU A 13 -22.77 28.54 -21.89
N ALA A 14 -22.12 29.20 -20.94
CA ALA A 14 -20.77 28.82 -20.53
C ALA A 14 -20.89 27.51 -19.74
N CYS A 15 -20.73 26.39 -20.43
CA CYS A 15 -20.41 25.11 -19.79
C CYS A 15 -19.02 25.24 -19.17
N PHE A 16 -18.95 25.57 -17.88
CA PHE A 16 -17.78 25.25 -17.08
C PHE A 16 -17.77 23.73 -16.88
N SER A 17 -17.08 23.02 -17.77
CA SER A 17 -16.58 21.69 -17.47
C SER A 17 -15.55 21.85 -16.36
N LEU A 18 -15.94 21.52 -15.13
CA LEU A 18 -14.98 21.19 -14.09
C LEU A 18 -14.26 19.93 -14.56
N GLU A 19 -13.10 20.10 -15.18
CA GLU A 19 -12.12 19.03 -15.28
C GLU A 19 -11.70 18.69 -13.85
N ILE A 20 -12.39 17.72 -13.25
CA ILE A 20 -11.80 16.96 -12.16
C ILE A 20 -10.68 16.18 -12.82
N SER A 21 -9.48 16.75 -12.82
CA SER A 21 -8.27 15.98 -13.06
C SER A 21 -8.27 14.89 -11.99
N ALA A 22 -8.64 13.68 -12.39
CA ALA A 22 -8.41 12.49 -11.58
C ALA A 22 -6.90 12.40 -11.43
N GLN A 23 -6.38 12.99 -10.36
CA GLN A 23 -4.96 12.99 -10.08
C GLN A 23 -4.56 11.53 -9.95
N SER A 24 -3.85 11.01 -10.94
CA SER A 24 -3.33 9.65 -10.91
C SER A 24 -2.51 9.48 -9.65
N ILE A 25 -3.01 8.68 -8.71
CA ILE A 25 -2.30 8.39 -7.48
C ILE A 25 -1.01 7.67 -7.88
N THR A 26 0.12 8.34 -7.64
CA THR A 26 1.44 7.78 -7.93
C THR A 26 1.94 7.11 -6.65
N PRO A 27 2.28 5.82 -6.66
CA PRO A 27 2.79 5.16 -5.47
C PRO A 27 4.07 5.81 -4.96
N LYS A 28 4.22 5.87 -3.63
CA LYS A 28 5.38 6.51 -3.00
C LYS A 28 6.64 5.66 -3.15
N THR A 29 7.81 6.28 -2.97
CA THR A 29 9.12 5.61 -2.99
C THR A 29 9.86 5.82 -1.67
N TYR A 30 10.68 4.83 -1.29
CA TYR A 30 11.61 4.94 -0.16
C TYR A 30 12.91 4.18 -0.49
N THR A 31 14.05 4.70 -0.06
CA THR A 31 15.35 4.02 -0.18
C THR A 31 15.78 3.50 1.20
N ALA A 32 15.78 2.19 1.40
CA ALA A 32 16.33 1.52 2.56
C ALA A 32 17.83 1.27 2.37
N TYR A 33 18.65 1.71 3.33
CA TYR A 33 20.10 1.57 3.30
C TYR A 33 20.58 0.45 4.21
N THR A 34 21.79 -0.04 3.96
CA THR A 34 22.41 -1.00 4.86
C THR A 34 22.76 -0.37 6.21
N VAL A 35 22.55 -1.11 7.30
CA VAL A 35 22.98 -0.71 8.64
C VAL A 35 24.51 -0.62 8.73
N SER A 36 25.01 0.26 9.59
CA SER A 36 26.44 0.47 9.86
C SER A 36 26.87 0.08 11.28
N ASP A 37 25.89 -0.16 12.15
CA ASP A 37 26.00 -0.60 13.53
C ASP A 37 24.89 -1.61 13.83
N SER A 38 25.02 -2.35 14.93
CA SER A 38 24.00 -3.32 15.35
C SER A 38 22.73 -2.59 15.78
N ILE A 39 21.58 -3.08 15.34
CA ILE A 39 20.26 -2.57 15.78
C ILE A 39 19.80 -3.38 16.99
N THR A 40 19.45 -2.70 18.08
CA THR A 40 18.80 -3.30 19.25
C THR A 40 17.32 -3.05 19.16
N ILE A 41 16.52 -4.11 19.02
CA ILE A 41 15.06 -3.97 18.91
C ILE A 41 14.47 -3.72 20.30
N ASP A 42 14.35 -2.44 20.67
CA ASP A 42 13.80 -1.97 21.95
C ASP A 42 12.65 -0.95 21.79
N GLY A 43 12.26 -0.67 20.54
CA GLY A 43 11.19 0.26 20.22
C GLY A 43 11.67 1.70 20.10
N LEU A 44 12.99 1.96 20.08
CA LEU A 44 13.57 3.30 20.07
C LEU A 44 14.62 3.45 18.97
N ALA A 45 14.49 4.49 18.15
CA ALA A 45 15.45 4.81 17.09
C ALA A 45 16.70 5.55 17.61
N LYS A 46 17.53 4.90 18.46
CA LYS A 46 18.71 5.51 19.09
C LYS A 46 20.03 5.22 18.40
N GLU A 47 20.08 4.18 17.58
CA GLU A 47 21.27 3.76 16.85
C GLU A 47 21.65 4.78 15.79
N LYS A 48 22.95 4.82 15.47
CA LYS A 48 23.47 5.77 14.48
C LYS A 48 22.88 5.51 13.09
N SER A 49 22.64 4.24 12.75
CA SER A 49 21.98 3.91 11.49
C SER A 49 20.57 4.50 11.43
N TRP A 50 19.81 4.51 12.54
CA TRP A 50 18.50 5.14 12.59
C TRP A 50 18.57 6.66 12.50
N GLU A 51 19.52 7.30 13.20
CA GLU A 51 19.73 8.75 13.12
C GLU A 51 19.95 9.22 11.68
N LEU A 52 20.72 8.45 10.90
CA LEU A 52 21.03 8.77 9.52
C LEU A 52 19.93 8.39 8.51
N ALA A 53 19.12 7.38 8.82
CA ALA A 53 18.05 6.93 7.94
C ALA A 53 17.00 8.04 7.73
N PRO A 54 16.58 8.32 6.47
CA PRO A 54 15.59 9.34 6.20
C PRO A 54 14.21 8.92 6.72
N TRP A 55 13.42 9.89 7.15
CA TRP A 55 12.00 9.64 7.40
C TRP A 55 11.23 9.45 6.09
N SER A 56 10.22 8.59 6.09
CA SER A 56 9.17 8.60 5.07
C SER A 56 8.42 9.94 5.08
N SER A 57 7.69 10.22 4.01
CA SER A 57 6.59 11.20 4.10
C SER A 57 5.59 10.78 5.19
N GLU A 58 4.87 11.75 5.75
CA GLU A 58 3.71 11.48 6.61
C GLU A 58 2.66 10.61 5.90
N PHE A 59 1.95 9.83 6.69
CA PHE A 59 0.82 9.02 6.24
C PHE A 59 -0.34 9.93 5.83
N VAL A 60 -1.20 9.42 4.95
CA VAL A 60 -2.39 10.09 4.42
C VAL A 60 -3.62 9.21 4.63
N ASP A 61 -4.83 9.74 4.50
CA ASP A 61 -6.02 8.88 4.36
C ASP A 61 -5.82 7.89 3.21
N ILE A 62 -6.35 6.67 3.34
CA ILE A 62 -6.21 5.60 2.34
C ILE A 62 -6.67 6.02 0.92
N LYS A 63 -7.63 6.94 0.80
CA LYS A 63 -8.05 7.51 -0.50
C LYS A 63 -7.11 8.60 -1.01
N GLY A 64 -6.25 9.15 -0.16
CA GLY A 64 -5.07 9.94 -0.53
C GLY A 64 -5.19 11.47 -0.45
N HIS A 65 -6.30 12.02 0.05
CA HIS A 65 -6.56 13.47 -0.02
C HIS A 65 -6.53 14.17 1.34
N GLU A 66 -6.78 13.44 2.42
CA GLU A 66 -6.95 14.02 3.75
C GLU A 66 -5.72 13.76 4.62
N ARG A 67 -5.36 14.76 5.41
CA ARG A 67 -4.31 14.63 6.43
C ARG A 67 -4.90 13.91 7.65
N PRO A 68 -4.25 12.85 8.16
CA PRO A 68 -4.58 12.21 9.42
C PRO A 68 -4.66 13.18 10.60
N LEU A 69 -5.45 12.81 11.61
CA LEU A 69 -5.52 13.56 12.87
C LEU A 69 -4.21 13.49 13.66
N TYR A 70 -3.51 12.36 13.57
CA TYR A 70 -2.27 12.12 14.28
C TYR A 70 -1.19 11.70 13.28
N ASN A 71 -0.03 12.32 13.40
CA ASN A 71 1.06 12.05 12.48
C ASN A 71 1.61 10.62 12.65
N THR A 72 1.91 9.97 11.53
CA THR A 72 2.61 8.68 11.48
C THR A 72 3.67 8.74 10.38
N GLN A 73 4.89 8.32 10.72
CA GLN A 73 6.04 8.24 9.81
C GLN A 73 6.91 7.04 10.18
N LEU A 74 7.71 6.58 9.22
CA LEU A 74 8.59 5.44 9.41
C LEU A 74 9.98 5.65 8.83
N LYS A 75 10.89 4.77 9.23
CA LYS A 75 12.23 4.57 8.67
C LYS A 75 12.40 3.09 8.36
N MET A 76 13.14 2.80 7.30
CA MET A 76 13.56 1.45 6.94
C MET A 76 15.06 1.38 6.71
N LEU A 77 15.63 0.26 7.14
CA LEU A 77 17.02 -0.14 6.99
C LEU A 77 17.07 -1.64 6.70
N TRP A 78 18.23 -2.17 6.32
CA TRP A 78 18.37 -3.62 6.14
C TRP A 78 19.80 -4.11 6.36
N ASP A 79 19.95 -5.42 6.54
CA ASP A 79 21.22 -6.13 6.43
C ASP A 79 21.01 -7.50 5.77
N THR A 80 22.01 -8.38 5.79
CA THR A 80 21.90 -9.71 5.16
C THR A 80 20.87 -10.64 5.81
N ASN A 81 20.41 -10.34 7.02
CA ASN A 81 19.54 -11.19 7.83
C ASN A 81 18.13 -10.60 7.97
N TYR A 82 18.01 -9.27 8.11
CA TYR A 82 16.75 -8.61 8.43
C TYR A 82 16.45 -7.40 7.53
N LEU A 83 15.16 -7.21 7.27
CA LEU A 83 14.55 -5.91 7.02
C LEU A 83 14.22 -5.27 8.37
N TYR A 84 14.69 -4.05 8.61
CA TYR A 84 14.38 -3.29 9.81
C TYR A 84 13.35 -2.20 9.50
N VAL A 85 12.37 -2.05 10.38
CA VAL A 85 11.34 -0.99 10.29
C VAL A 85 11.21 -0.32 11.64
N TYR A 86 11.33 1.01 11.67
CA TYR A 86 11.00 1.84 12.83
C TYR A 86 9.84 2.76 12.48
N VAL A 87 8.85 2.86 13.36
CA VAL A 87 7.65 3.66 13.16
C VAL A 87 7.44 4.56 14.36
N GLN A 88 7.10 5.82 14.10
CA GLN A 88 6.69 6.78 15.10
C GLN A 88 5.23 7.18 14.86
N MET A 89 4.40 7.02 15.88
CA MET A 89 2.97 7.31 15.83
C MET A 89 2.59 8.28 16.94
N GLU A 90 2.15 9.48 16.57
CA GLU A 90 1.49 10.39 17.50
C GLU A 90 0.18 9.74 17.97
N GLU A 91 -0.05 9.73 19.28
CA GLU A 91 -1.23 9.12 19.88
C GLU A 91 -1.45 9.73 21.25
N PRO A 92 -2.51 10.56 21.43
CA PRO A 92 -2.85 11.12 22.73
C PRO A 92 -3.50 10.11 23.69
N HIS A 93 -3.95 8.96 23.19
CA HIS A 93 -4.56 7.91 24.01
C HIS A 93 -4.06 6.54 23.56
N ILE A 94 -3.03 6.02 24.23
CA ILE A 94 -2.43 4.74 23.88
C ILE A 94 -3.21 3.63 24.60
N TRP A 95 -3.92 2.81 23.85
CA TRP A 95 -4.74 1.74 24.42
C TRP A 95 -4.75 0.47 23.58
N GLY A 96 -5.03 -0.65 24.24
CA GLY A 96 -5.10 -1.97 23.64
C GLY A 96 -5.60 -3.01 24.62
N THR A 97 -6.33 -3.99 24.11
CA THR A 97 -6.93 -5.07 24.91
C THR A 97 -6.64 -6.46 24.35
N LEU A 98 -6.30 -6.57 23.07
CA LEU A 98 -6.01 -7.82 22.40
C LEU A 98 -4.56 -8.21 22.69
N LYS A 99 -4.37 -9.31 23.42
CA LYS A 99 -3.06 -9.78 23.93
C LYS A 99 -2.61 -11.11 23.34
N LYS A 100 -3.53 -11.80 22.67
CA LYS A 100 -3.29 -13.14 22.15
C LYS A 100 -2.84 -13.00 20.69
N ARG A 101 -1.65 -13.50 20.39
CA ARG A 101 -1.15 -13.65 19.02
C ARG A 101 -2.19 -14.34 18.14
N ASP A 102 -2.27 -13.93 16.88
CA ASP A 102 -3.19 -14.46 15.87
C ASP A 102 -4.67 -14.27 16.22
N THR A 103 -4.96 -13.21 16.97
CA THR A 103 -6.32 -12.66 17.08
C THR A 103 -6.47 -11.56 16.06
N VAL A 104 -7.65 -11.44 15.45
CA VAL A 104 -8.02 -10.33 14.56
C VAL A 104 -7.74 -8.98 15.26
N ILE A 105 -6.63 -8.33 14.92
CA ILE A 105 -6.01 -7.32 15.79
C ILE A 105 -6.44 -5.89 15.46
N PHE A 106 -6.90 -5.65 14.22
CA PHE A 106 -7.52 -4.38 13.79
C PHE A 106 -8.74 -3.93 14.61
N TYR A 107 -9.27 -4.72 15.56
CA TYR A 107 -10.23 -4.22 16.56
C TYR A 107 -9.59 -3.39 17.69
N ASN A 108 -8.27 -3.23 17.67
CA ASN A 108 -7.51 -2.22 18.39
C ASN A 108 -6.91 -1.22 17.40
N ASN A 109 -6.35 -0.14 17.91
CA ASN A 109 -5.41 0.63 17.09
C ASN A 109 -4.17 -0.23 16.86
N ASP A 110 -3.73 -0.33 15.62
CA ASP A 110 -2.57 -1.11 15.24
C ASP A 110 -1.82 -0.47 14.06
N PHE A 111 -0.68 -1.08 13.76
CA PHE A 111 0.15 -0.78 12.63
C PHE A 111 0.30 -2.03 11.78
N GLU A 112 0.14 -1.87 10.47
CA GLU A 112 0.11 -2.97 9.52
C GLU A 112 1.22 -2.78 8.47
N ILE A 113 1.84 -3.88 8.07
CA ILE A 113 2.89 -3.95 7.06
C ILE A 113 2.46 -4.92 5.98
N PHE A 114 2.51 -4.48 4.73
CA PHE A 114 2.13 -5.25 3.56
C PHE A 114 3.32 -5.41 2.63
N ILE A 115 3.65 -6.64 2.23
CA ILE A 115 4.86 -6.94 1.45
C ILE A 115 4.52 -7.85 0.27
N ASP A 116 4.81 -7.38 -0.94
CA ASP A 116 4.77 -8.15 -2.19
C ASP A 116 6.20 -8.12 -2.80
N PRO A 117 6.98 -9.22 -2.63
CA PRO A 117 8.41 -9.25 -2.96
C PRO A 117 8.75 -9.05 -4.44
N ASP A 118 7.99 -9.65 -5.36
CA ASP A 118 8.29 -9.57 -6.80
C ASP A 118 7.30 -8.69 -7.57
N GLY A 119 6.30 -8.17 -6.88
CA GLY A 119 5.29 -7.28 -7.43
C GLY A 119 4.28 -8.00 -8.29
N ASP A 120 4.16 -9.33 -8.26
CA ASP A 120 3.20 -10.05 -9.08
C ASP A 120 1.74 -9.93 -8.58
N THR A 121 1.54 -9.24 -7.44
CA THR A 121 0.28 -9.03 -6.69
C THR A 121 -0.29 -10.26 -6.00
N HIS A 122 0.45 -11.36 -6.02
CA HIS A 122 0.10 -12.63 -5.40
C HIS A 122 1.10 -12.96 -4.29
N ASN A 123 0.78 -13.98 -3.50
CA ASN A 123 1.67 -14.52 -2.46
C ASN A 123 2.28 -13.44 -1.56
N TYR A 124 1.49 -12.42 -1.24
CA TYR A 124 1.92 -11.29 -0.44
C TYR A 124 1.61 -11.52 1.03
N MET A 125 2.34 -10.83 1.89
CA MET A 125 2.26 -11.00 3.34
C MET A 125 1.73 -9.74 3.99
N GLU A 126 1.11 -9.94 5.14
CA GLU A 126 0.59 -8.89 6.01
C GLU A 126 1.03 -9.20 7.44
N LEU A 127 1.42 -8.15 8.16
CA LEU A 127 1.78 -8.22 9.58
C LEU A 127 1.13 -7.04 10.29
N GLU A 128 0.28 -7.32 11.26
CA GLU A 128 -0.40 -6.36 12.11
C GLU A 128 0.17 -6.41 13.54
N ILE A 129 0.42 -5.25 14.13
CA ILE A 129 0.97 -5.10 15.49
C ILE A 129 0.25 -3.98 16.23
N ASN A 130 -0.34 -4.28 17.39
CA ASN A 130 -0.94 -3.25 18.24
C ASN A 130 0.04 -2.66 19.26
N ALA A 131 -0.40 -1.63 19.98
CA ALA A 131 0.38 -0.99 21.03
C ALA A 131 0.82 -1.97 22.14
N LEU A 132 0.18 -3.12 22.34
CA LEU A 132 0.62 -4.14 23.33
C LEU A 132 1.77 -5.02 22.80
N ASN A 133 2.29 -4.76 21.61
CA ASN A 133 3.20 -5.65 20.86
C ASN A 133 2.59 -7.04 20.62
N THR A 134 1.26 -7.12 20.50
CA THR A 134 0.58 -8.35 20.04
C THR A 134 0.63 -8.38 18.53
N LEU A 135 0.87 -9.56 17.98
CA LEU A 135 1.17 -9.75 16.56
C LEU A 135 0.09 -10.62 15.90
N TRP A 136 -0.23 -10.32 14.66
CA TRP A 136 -0.97 -11.20 13.76
C TRP A 136 -0.32 -11.11 12.38
N ASP A 137 0.08 -12.25 11.83
CA ASP A 137 0.72 -12.29 10.52
C ASP A 137 0.00 -13.27 9.60
N LEU A 138 -0.05 -12.90 8.33
CA LEU A 138 -0.95 -13.45 7.35
C LEU A 138 -0.21 -13.62 6.03
N PHE A 139 -0.51 -14.71 5.34
CA PHE A 139 -0.07 -14.93 3.97
C PHE A 139 -1.28 -15.00 3.05
N LEU A 140 -1.30 -14.18 2.01
CA LEU A 140 -2.41 -14.07 1.07
C LEU A 140 -1.96 -14.56 -0.30
N THR A 141 -2.65 -15.58 -0.82
CA THR A 141 -2.28 -16.15 -2.12
C THR A 141 -2.51 -15.19 -3.27
N LYS A 142 -3.49 -14.29 -3.15
CA LYS A 142 -3.90 -13.27 -4.14
C LYS A 142 -4.88 -12.27 -3.52
N PRO A 143 -5.23 -11.15 -4.20
CA PRO A 143 -6.19 -10.18 -3.70
C PRO A 143 -7.57 -10.78 -3.40
N TYR A 144 -8.28 -10.27 -2.39
CA TYR A 144 -9.63 -10.74 -2.04
C TYR A 144 -10.63 -10.63 -3.20
N ARG A 145 -10.51 -9.58 -4.02
CA ARG A 145 -11.33 -9.38 -5.23
C ARG A 145 -11.20 -10.55 -6.23
N GLU A 146 -10.12 -11.32 -6.14
CA GLU A 146 -9.83 -12.49 -6.97
C GLU A 146 -10.09 -13.83 -6.25
N GLY A 147 -10.77 -13.80 -5.10
CA GLY A 147 -11.02 -14.99 -4.29
C GLY A 147 -9.77 -15.51 -3.58
N GLY A 148 -8.88 -14.61 -3.17
CA GLY A 148 -7.70 -14.92 -2.38
C GLY A 148 -8.03 -15.66 -1.08
N LYS A 149 -7.15 -16.59 -0.70
CA LYS A 149 -7.21 -17.28 0.58
C LYS A 149 -6.14 -16.71 1.50
N VAL A 150 -6.52 -16.59 2.76
CA VAL A 150 -5.64 -16.20 3.85
C VAL A 150 -5.15 -17.48 4.52
N LEU A 151 -3.84 -17.62 4.68
CA LEU A 151 -3.22 -18.64 5.50
C LEU A 151 -2.89 -17.99 6.84
N ASP A 152 -3.87 -18.02 7.75
CA ASP A 152 -3.81 -17.40 9.07
C ASP A 152 -2.98 -18.19 10.10
N HIS A 153 -2.50 -19.38 9.72
CA HIS A 153 -1.57 -20.20 10.50
C HIS A 153 -0.11 -19.98 10.11
N TRP A 154 0.15 -19.18 9.07
CA TRP A 154 1.50 -18.86 8.63
C TRP A 154 2.11 -17.87 9.62
N ASP A 155 3.41 -18.03 9.91
CA ASP A 155 4.10 -17.13 10.83
C ASP A 155 5.37 -16.56 10.17
N ILE A 156 5.68 -15.29 10.42
CA ILE A 156 7.00 -14.71 10.19
C ILE A 156 7.98 -15.27 11.24
N LYS A 157 8.52 -16.46 10.98
CA LYS A 157 9.43 -17.14 11.90
C LYS A 157 10.69 -16.29 12.13
N GLY A 158 10.97 -16.02 13.40
CA GLY A 158 12.14 -15.25 13.83
C GLY A 158 11.91 -13.73 13.87
N LEU A 159 10.68 -13.24 13.66
CA LEU A 159 10.32 -11.84 13.87
C LEU A 159 10.71 -11.38 15.28
N ILE A 160 11.42 -10.25 15.36
CA ILE A 160 11.73 -9.56 16.61
C ILE A 160 11.00 -8.22 16.58
N SER A 161 10.22 -7.93 17.61
CA SER A 161 9.45 -6.69 17.71
C SER A 161 9.53 -6.09 19.10
N ALA A 162 9.51 -4.76 19.18
CA ALA A 162 9.40 -4.03 20.42
C ALA A 162 8.57 -2.76 20.25
N VAL A 163 7.83 -2.40 21.30
CA VAL A 163 7.06 -1.17 21.38
C VAL A 163 7.58 -0.32 22.53
N SER A 164 7.70 0.98 22.31
CA SER A 164 8.00 1.96 23.35
C SER A 164 6.93 3.07 23.40
N TYR A 165 6.78 3.72 24.55
CA TYR A 165 5.77 4.76 24.77
C TYR A 165 6.39 6.05 25.28
N GLN A 166 5.90 7.17 24.78
CA GLN A 166 5.99 8.48 25.42
C GLN A 166 4.61 8.80 26.01
N GLY A 167 4.30 8.16 27.13
CA GLY A 167 2.96 8.11 27.71
C GLY A 167 2.77 6.89 28.59
N THR A 168 1.53 6.56 28.90
CA THR A 168 1.15 5.39 29.68
C THR A 168 0.08 4.54 28.98
N LEU A 169 0.39 3.26 28.75
CA LEU A 169 -0.52 2.35 28.07
C LEU A 169 -1.76 2.05 28.94
N ASN A 170 -2.94 2.25 28.35
CA ASN A 170 -4.25 1.99 28.96
C ASN A 170 -4.57 2.84 30.20
N ASP A 171 -3.93 3.99 30.39
CA ASP A 171 -4.39 4.99 31.35
C ASP A 171 -5.32 5.99 30.65
N ALA A 172 -6.52 6.18 31.18
CA ALA A 172 -7.50 7.11 30.64
C ALA A 172 -7.50 8.45 31.38
N THR A 173 -6.61 8.61 32.36
CA THR A 173 -6.56 9.77 33.25
C THR A 173 -5.52 10.80 32.82
N ASP A 174 -4.64 10.46 31.88
CA ASP A 174 -3.65 11.34 31.27
C ASP A 174 -3.87 11.51 29.76
N VAL A 175 -2.93 12.23 29.14
CA VAL A 175 -2.84 12.44 27.70
C VAL A 175 -1.42 12.11 27.30
N ASP A 176 -1.29 11.15 26.40
CA ASP A 176 -0.02 10.66 25.89
C ASP A 176 0.53 11.56 24.78
N THR A 177 1.74 11.26 24.32
CA THR A 177 2.34 11.94 23.16
C THR A 177 2.43 11.01 21.96
N SER A 178 3.01 9.82 22.17
CA SER A 178 3.26 8.89 21.08
C SER A 178 3.60 7.49 21.55
N TRP A 179 3.52 6.54 20.64
CA TRP A 179 4.18 5.25 20.75
C TRP A 179 5.01 4.97 19.51
N SER A 180 5.99 4.10 19.64
CA SER A 180 6.88 3.69 18.57
C SER A 180 6.96 2.18 18.49
N LEU A 181 7.13 1.70 17.26
CA LEU A 181 7.30 0.29 16.94
C LEU A 181 8.65 0.12 16.26
N GLU A 182 9.38 -0.90 16.67
CA GLU A 182 10.62 -1.31 16.02
C GLU A 182 10.60 -2.80 15.72
N LEU A 183 11.01 -3.16 14.51
CA LEU A 183 10.94 -4.51 13.98
C LEU A 183 12.26 -4.91 13.33
N ALA A 184 12.65 -6.16 13.53
CA ALA A 184 13.58 -6.89 12.67
C ALA A 184 12.85 -8.09 12.06
N ILE A 185 12.60 -8.01 10.75
CA ILE A 185 11.84 -8.98 9.97
C ILE A 185 12.82 -9.86 9.20
N PRO A 186 12.94 -11.16 9.50
CA PRO A 186 13.92 -12.02 8.84
C PRO A 186 13.64 -12.18 7.36
N TRP A 187 14.68 -12.01 6.53
CA TRP A 187 14.58 -12.30 5.09
C TRP A 187 14.20 -13.76 4.82
N GLU A 188 14.62 -14.67 5.70
CA GLU A 188 14.29 -16.09 5.56
C GLU A 188 12.79 -16.34 5.47
N ALA A 189 12.00 -15.69 6.33
CA ALA A 189 10.55 -15.78 6.32
C ALA A 189 9.93 -15.08 5.09
N LEU A 190 10.41 -13.88 4.74
CA LEU A 190 9.86 -13.10 3.63
C LEU A 190 10.05 -13.76 2.26
N ARG A 191 11.11 -14.56 2.08
CA ARG A 191 11.35 -15.31 0.84
C ARG A 191 10.29 -16.37 0.55
N GLU A 192 9.45 -16.74 1.51
CA GLU A 192 8.31 -17.63 1.26
C GLU A 192 7.27 -16.99 0.32
N GLY A 193 7.17 -15.66 0.28
CA GLY A 193 6.39 -14.91 -0.69
C GLY A 193 6.99 -14.86 -2.09
N GLY A 194 8.23 -15.33 -2.26
CA GLY A 194 8.98 -15.29 -3.50
C GLY A 194 10.11 -14.26 -3.50
N GLY A 195 10.92 -14.30 -4.56
CA GLY A 195 12.01 -13.35 -4.79
C GLY A 195 13.29 -13.58 -3.95
N PRO A 196 14.47 -13.15 -4.44
CA PRO A 196 15.68 -13.03 -3.63
C PRO A 196 15.63 -11.78 -2.73
N ILE A 197 16.55 -11.68 -1.77
CA ILE A 197 16.80 -10.40 -1.07
C ILE A 197 17.12 -9.33 -2.13
N PRO A 198 16.40 -8.20 -2.16
CA PRO A 198 16.42 -7.26 -3.28
C PRO A 198 17.60 -6.29 -3.24
N GLU A 199 18.83 -6.78 -3.07
CA GLU A 199 20.01 -5.91 -3.09
C GLU A 199 20.13 -5.13 -4.41
N ASP A 200 20.17 -3.81 -4.31
CA ASP A 200 20.09 -2.85 -5.41
C ASP A 200 18.90 -3.07 -6.35
N ASN A 201 17.78 -3.50 -5.74
CA ASN A 201 16.49 -3.69 -6.37
C ASN A 201 15.37 -3.19 -5.43
N PHE A 202 14.11 -3.31 -5.83
CA PHE A 202 12.97 -2.89 -5.04
C PHE A 202 11.93 -3.99 -4.84
N TRP A 203 11.22 -3.91 -3.71
CA TRP A 203 9.98 -4.65 -3.45
C TRP A 203 8.78 -3.70 -3.40
N ARG A 204 7.57 -4.25 -3.52
CA ARG A 204 6.32 -3.52 -3.30
C ARG A 204 5.97 -3.63 -1.83
N ILE A 205 5.99 -2.53 -1.09
CA ILE A 205 5.71 -2.52 0.35
C ILE A 205 4.78 -1.36 0.68
N ASN A 206 3.81 -1.58 1.55
CA ASN A 206 3.01 -0.50 2.10
C ASN A 206 2.78 -0.68 3.60
N PHE A 207 2.29 0.40 4.20
CA PHE A 207 2.07 0.50 5.63
C PHE A 207 0.73 1.16 5.87
N SER A 208 0.03 0.70 6.90
CA SER A 208 -1.24 1.23 7.35
C SER A 208 -1.23 1.39 8.86
N ARG A 209 -2.03 2.33 9.35
CA ARG A 209 -2.40 2.48 10.74
C ARG A 209 -3.92 2.48 10.78
N VAL A 210 -4.49 1.46 11.43
CA VAL A 210 -5.89 1.48 11.79
C VAL A 210 -6.05 2.30 13.05
N GLN A 211 -6.90 3.32 12.97
CA GLN A 211 -7.18 4.21 14.09
C GLN A 211 -8.68 4.23 14.38
N TRP A 212 -9.05 3.74 15.55
CA TRP A 212 -10.39 3.88 16.09
C TRP A 212 -10.52 5.15 16.91
N GLN A 213 -11.69 5.75 16.79
CA GLN A 213 -12.16 6.67 17.83
C GLN A 213 -12.55 5.85 19.06
N PHE A 214 -12.30 6.41 20.25
CA PHE A 214 -12.61 5.76 21.51
C PHE A 214 -13.73 6.46 22.28
N GLU A 215 -14.32 5.72 23.21
CA GLU A 215 -15.15 6.21 24.31
C GLU A 215 -14.76 5.48 25.60
N LEU A 216 -15.07 6.07 26.75
CA LEU A 216 -14.75 5.48 28.06
C LEU A 216 -16.00 4.85 28.68
N GLU A 217 -15.91 3.55 28.97
CA GLU A 217 -16.88 2.83 29.79
C GLU A 217 -16.23 2.47 31.12
N GLN A 218 -16.73 3.01 32.23
CA GLN A 218 -16.17 2.76 33.57
C GLN A 218 -14.64 3.00 33.62
N ASN A 219 -14.18 4.10 33.00
CA ASN A 219 -12.77 4.47 32.87
C ASN A 219 -11.90 3.49 32.05
N ARG A 220 -12.50 2.71 31.15
CA ARG A 220 -11.79 1.82 30.22
C ARG A 220 -12.06 2.25 28.79
N TYR A 221 -11.02 2.24 27.97
CA TYR A 221 -11.12 2.47 26.54
C TYR A 221 -11.98 1.40 25.86
N THR A 222 -12.89 1.85 25.01
CA THR A 222 -13.70 1.04 24.10
C THR A 222 -13.82 1.77 22.77
N ARG A 223 -14.07 1.03 21.68
CA ARG A 223 -14.34 1.67 20.38
C ARG A 223 -15.62 2.48 20.47
N LYS A 224 -15.57 3.71 19.96
CA LYS A 224 -16.68 4.65 20.01
C LYS A 224 -17.90 4.15 19.24
N ARG A 225 -19.08 4.37 19.80
CA ARG A 225 -20.36 4.06 19.13
C ARG A 225 -21.14 5.32 18.77
N ASP A 226 -21.99 5.19 17.76
CA ASP A 226 -22.99 6.20 17.43
C ASP A 226 -24.20 6.12 18.38
N SER A 227 -25.17 7.03 18.17
CA SER A 227 -26.39 7.06 18.98
C SER A 227 -27.28 5.82 18.84
N ALA A 228 -27.07 4.99 17.81
CA ALA A 228 -27.77 3.73 17.59
C ALA A 228 -27.02 2.52 18.17
N GLY A 229 -25.83 2.72 18.75
CA GLY A 229 -24.98 1.67 19.31
C GLY A 229 -24.11 0.96 18.28
N LYS A 230 -24.05 1.42 17.03
CA LYS A 230 -23.12 0.90 16.01
C LYS A 230 -21.73 1.48 16.28
N TYR A 231 -20.68 0.67 16.17
CA TYR A 231 -19.31 1.21 16.16
C TYR A 231 -19.14 2.19 15.00
N LEU A 232 -18.50 3.32 15.27
CA LEU A 232 -18.05 4.22 14.21
C LEU A 232 -17.00 3.52 13.37
N ASP A 233 -16.92 3.84 12.08
CA ASP A 233 -15.93 3.23 11.19
C ASP A 233 -14.51 3.70 11.57
N GLU A 234 -13.53 2.84 11.39
CA GLU A 234 -12.12 3.12 11.62
C GLU A 234 -11.53 4.07 10.58
N PHE A 235 -10.52 4.83 10.96
CA PHE A 235 -9.66 5.51 9.99
C PHE A 235 -8.56 4.56 9.55
N ASN A 236 -8.29 4.56 8.24
CA ASN A 236 -7.17 3.84 7.64
C ASN A 236 -6.19 4.88 7.10
N TRP A 237 -5.07 5.06 7.79
CA TRP A 237 -4.02 5.99 7.39
C TRP A 237 -2.84 5.22 6.84
N VAL A 238 -2.37 5.58 5.65
CA VAL A 238 -1.42 4.76 4.90
C VAL A 238 -0.22 5.56 4.43
N TRP A 239 0.91 4.89 4.24
CA TRP A 239 2.07 5.53 3.64
C TRP A 239 1.80 5.86 2.17
N SER A 240 1.61 4.86 1.31
CA SER A 240 1.25 5.04 -0.11
C SER A 240 -0.27 4.91 -0.29
N PRO A 241 -0.97 5.95 -0.78
CA PRO A 241 -2.43 5.91 -0.91
C PRO A 241 -2.91 4.87 -1.93
N GLN A 242 -4.09 4.30 -1.68
CA GLN A 242 -4.71 3.27 -2.50
C GLN A 242 -5.81 3.84 -3.42
N GLY A 243 -6.39 4.99 -3.07
CA GLY A 243 -7.50 5.62 -3.81
C GLY A 243 -8.88 5.02 -3.52
N VAL A 244 -8.92 3.90 -2.82
CA VAL A 244 -10.12 3.21 -2.34
C VAL A 244 -9.82 2.64 -0.95
N VAL A 245 -10.85 2.41 -0.12
CA VAL A 245 -10.69 1.80 1.21
C VAL A 245 -10.45 0.29 1.04
N ASN A 246 -9.26 -0.08 0.57
CA ASN A 246 -8.82 -1.46 0.35
C ASN A 246 -7.29 -1.51 0.29
N MET A 247 -6.65 -2.06 1.33
CA MET A 247 -5.18 -2.27 1.32
C MET A 247 -4.75 -3.45 0.46
N HIS A 248 -5.65 -4.37 0.14
CA HIS A 248 -5.36 -5.57 -0.66
C HIS A 248 -5.39 -5.29 -2.17
N GLU A 249 -4.75 -4.18 -2.57
CA GLU A 249 -4.42 -3.81 -3.97
C GLU A 249 -2.91 -3.62 -4.12
N PRO A 250 -2.10 -4.71 -4.13
CA PRO A 250 -0.64 -4.60 -4.11
C PRO A 250 -0.04 -3.79 -5.27
N GLU A 251 -0.78 -3.67 -6.38
CA GLU A 251 -0.38 -2.82 -7.49
C GLU A 251 -0.23 -1.32 -7.12
N HIS A 252 -0.88 -0.85 -6.04
CA HIS A 252 -0.82 0.54 -5.56
C HIS A 252 0.17 0.76 -4.41
N TRP A 253 0.81 -0.29 -3.91
CA TRP A 253 1.75 -0.19 -2.79
C TRP A 253 2.99 0.63 -3.12
N GLY A 254 3.76 1.07 -2.13
CA GLY A 254 4.96 1.86 -2.39
C GLY A 254 6.11 1.03 -2.95
N TYR A 255 7.11 1.70 -3.51
CA TYR A 255 8.34 1.10 -3.98
C TYR A 255 9.44 1.30 -2.94
N VAL A 256 9.91 0.22 -2.33
CA VAL A 256 11.04 0.27 -1.39
C VAL A 256 12.27 -0.28 -2.08
N TYR A 257 13.22 0.59 -2.39
CA TYR A 257 14.50 0.23 -3.00
C TYR A 257 15.55 -0.04 -1.91
N PHE A 258 16.24 -1.17 -2.00
CA PHE A 258 17.21 -1.62 -1.00
C PHE A 258 18.62 -1.39 -1.52
N SER A 259 19.26 -0.30 -1.10
CA SER A 259 20.61 0.01 -1.54
C SER A 259 21.63 -0.85 -0.81
N SER A 260 22.58 -1.43 -1.55
CA SER A 260 23.77 -2.10 -1.00
C SER A 260 24.71 -1.15 -0.24
N ASN A 261 24.57 0.16 -0.47
CA ASN A 261 25.37 1.18 0.19
C ASN A 261 24.78 1.57 1.55
N SER A 262 25.66 1.94 2.49
CA SER A 262 25.24 2.65 3.70
C SER A 262 25.02 4.13 3.37
N ILE A 263 24.05 4.75 4.06
CA ILE A 263 23.75 6.18 3.86
C ILE A 263 24.96 7.08 4.19
N SER A 264 25.79 6.67 5.16
CA SER A 264 27.03 7.37 5.53
C SER A 264 28.07 7.46 4.40
N LYS A 265 28.05 6.53 3.44
CA LYS A 265 29.01 6.49 2.32
C LYS A 265 28.55 7.30 1.11
N THR A 266 27.24 7.33 0.85
CA THR A 266 26.71 7.82 -0.43
C THR A 266 25.75 9.01 -0.31
N GLY A 267 25.34 9.35 0.90
CA GLY A 267 24.24 10.29 1.14
C GLY A 267 22.89 9.71 0.71
N HIS A 268 21.83 10.47 0.95
CA HIS A 268 20.50 10.09 0.48
C HIS A 268 20.37 10.29 -1.04
N LYS A 269 19.73 9.33 -1.71
CA LYS A 269 19.42 9.35 -3.14
C LYS A 269 18.00 8.86 -3.35
N ASP A 270 17.23 9.64 -4.10
CA ASP A 270 15.88 9.27 -4.47
C ASP A 270 15.90 8.10 -5.46
N PHE A 271 15.12 7.07 -5.15
CA PHE A 271 14.81 6.01 -6.10
C PHE A 271 13.82 6.51 -7.15
N GLN A 272 14.16 6.30 -8.42
CA GLN A 272 13.28 6.59 -9.55
C GLN A 272 12.58 5.30 -9.99
N ILE A 273 11.25 5.31 -9.97
CA ILE A 273 10.45 4.16 -10.41
C ILE A 273 10.75 3.88 -11.89
N PRO A 274 11.12 2.64 -12.25
CA PRO A 274 11.37 2.25 -13.64
C PRO A 274 10.17 2.52 -14.54
N LYS A 275 10.42 2.90 -15.79
CA LYS A 275 9.33 3.23 -16.74
C LYS A 275 8.40 2.06 -17.02
N ASP A 276 8.89 0.82 -16.96
CA ASP A 276 8.08 -0.39 -17.13
C ASP A 276 7.02 -0.55 -16.03
N GLU A 277 7.29 -0.08 -14.81
CA GLU A 277 6.30 -0.09 -13.72
C GLU A 277 5.14 0.87 -14.00
N LYS A 278 5.40 1.99 -14.68
CA LYS A 278 4.34 2.89 -15.13
C LYS A 278 3.45 2.25 -16.21
N ILE A 279 4.02 1.37 -17.04
CA ILE A 279 3.24 0.56 -18.00
C ILE A 279 2.34 -0.41 -17.24
N LYS A 280 2.85 -1.05 -16.19
CA LYS A 280 2.07 -1.94 -15.32
C LYS A 280 0.86 -1.23 -14.71
N TRP A 281 0.97 0.02 -14.29
CA TRP A 281 -0.19 0.79 -13.82
C TRP A 281 -1.27 0.93 -14.89
N GLU A 282 -0.89 1.26 -16.13
CA GLU A 282 -1.83 1.32 -17.25
C GLU A 282 -2.42 -0.05 -17.60
N MET A 283 -1.64 -1.14 -17.46
CA MET A 283 -2.13 -2.50 -17.66
C MET A 283 -3.15 -2.92 -16.59
N TYR A 284 -3.01 -2.46 -15.35
CA TYR A 284 -4.04 -2.66 -14.32
C TYR A 284 -5.31 -1.84 -14.56
N LYS A 285 -5.25 -0.73 -15.31
CA LYS A 285 -6.47 -0.05 -15.80
C LYS A 285 -7.17 -0.89 -16.86
N LEU A 286 -6.42 -1.50 -17.78
CA LEU A 286 -6.97 -2.42 -18.78
C LEU A 286 -7.62 -3.65 -18.12
N TYR A 287 -6.96 -4.26 -17.13
CA TYR A 287 -7.52 -5.39 -16.37
C TYR A 287 -8.81 -5.00 -15.64
N ARG A 288 -8.86 -3.82 -14.99
CA ARG A 288 -10.11 -3.33 -14.37
C ARG A 288 -11.22 -3.11 -15.39
N ALA A 289 -10.90 -2.56 -16.58
CA ALA A 289 -11.87 -2.39 -17.65
C ALA A 289 -12.39 -3.73 -18.18
N GLN A 290 -11.53 -4.73 -18.32
CA GLN A 290 -11.90 -6.08 -18.73
C GLN A 290 -12.84 -6.75 -17.70
N ASN A 291 -12.57 -6.58 -16.41
CA ASN A 291 -13.46 -7.06 -15.33
C ASN A 291 -14.82 -6.35 -15.33
N ALA A 292 -14.83 -5.03 -15.52
CA ALA A 292 -16.07 -4.27 -15.66
C ALA A 292 -16.88 -4.71 -16.89
N TYR A 293 -16.21 -4.95 -18.02
CA TYR A 293 -16.84 -5.47 -19.22
C TYR A 293 -17.51 -6.82 -18.97
N TYR A 294 -16.79 -7.76 -18.34
CA TYR A 294 -17.35 -9.08 -18.00
C TYR A 294 -18.56 -8.97 -17.08
N HIS A 295 -18.52 -8.10 -16.07
CA HIS A 295 -19.65 -7.89 -15.17
C HIS A 295 -20.91 -7.46 -15.93
N ASN A 296 -20.76 -6.60 -16.94
CA ASN A 296 -21.88 -6.07 -17.71
C ASN A 296 -22.37 -7.00 -18.83
N HIS A 297 -21.47 -7.79 -19.44
CA HIS A 297 -21.76 -8.58 -20.64
C HIS A 297 -21.78 -10.09 -20.41
N GLN A 298 -21.32 -10.55 -19.24
CA GLN A 298 -21.20 -11.97 -18.86
C GLN A 298 -20.25 -12.77 -19.77
N HIS A 299 -19.35 -12.09 -20.47
CA HIS A 299 -18.25 -12.67 -21.24
C HIS A 299 -17.10 -11.67 -21.34
N TRP A 300 -15.89 -12.17 -21.61
CA TRP A 300 -14.70 -11.34 -21.77
C TRP A 300 -14.75 -10.55 -23.08
N ALA A 301 -14.29 -9.29 -23.05
CA ALA A 301 -14.06 -8.54 -24.27
C ALA A 301 -13.04 -9.28 -25.15
N SER A 302 -13.18 -9.18 -26.48
CA SER A 302 -12.34 -9.92 -27.43
C SER A 302 -11.27 -9.05 -28.10
N SER A 303 -11.36 -7.73 -27.93
CA SER A 303 -10.40 -6.76 -28.43
C SER A 303 -10.16 -5.65 -27.42
N ILE A 304 -8.98 -5.02 -27.47
CA ILE A 304 -8.68 -3.83 -26.64
C ILE A 304 -9.65 -2.67 -26.94
N SER A 305 -10.12 -2.54 -28.18
CA SER A 305 -11.07 -1.48 -28.57
C SER A 305 -12.43 -1.60 -27.87
N ASP A 306 -12.82 -2.81 -27.45
CA ASP A 306 -14.08 -3.03 -26.74
C ASP A 306 -14.04 -2.51 -25.30
N LEU A 307 -12.85 -2.21 -24.76
CA LEU A 307 -12.67 -1.74 -23.38
C LEU A 307 -12.86 -0.23 -23.22
N GLU A 308 -13.20 0.50 -24.29
CA GLU A 308 -13.54 1.93 -24.29
C GLU A 308 -12.52 2.84 -23.56
N LEU A 309 -11.24 2.43 -23.55
CA LEU A 309 -10.17 3.21 -22.92
C LEU A 309 -9.52 4.19 -23.89
N GLU A 310 -9.09 5.32 -23.36
CA GLU A 310 -8.25 6.26 -24.10
C GLU A 310 -6.93 5.63 -24.54
N THR A 311 -6.31 6.24 -25.54
CA THR A 311 -5.00 5.80 -26.03
C THR A 311 -3.95 5.86 -24.91
N LEU A 312 -3.46 4.70 -24.49
CA LEU A 312 -2.52 4.59 -23.38
C LEU A 312 -1.13 5.10 -23.78
N ARG A 313 -0.57 5.98 -22.94
CA ARG A 313 0.77 6.53 -23.10
C ARG A 313 1.50 6.55 -21.77
N VAL A 314 2.78 6.19 -21.82
CA VAL A 314 3.69 6.30 -20.68
C VAL A 314 4.89 7.11 -21.13
N GLU A 315 5.23 8.19 -20.42
CA GLU A 315 6.38 9.04 -20.75
C GLU A 315 6.40 9.51 -22.22
N GLY A 316 5.21 9.81 -22.77
CA GLY A 316 5.00 10.19 -24.17
C GLY A 316 5.01 9.04 -25.19
N ALA A 317 5.52 7.85 -24.82
CA ALA A 317 5.52 6.68 -25.67
C ALA A 317 4.12 6.05 -25.75
N LEU A 318 3.70 5.71 -26.97
CA LEU A 318 2.44 5.01 -27.22
C LEU A 318 2.58 3.54 -26.82
N LEU A 319 1.62 3.02 -26.06
CA LEU A 319 1.53 1.59 -25.76
C LEU A 319 0.68 0.87 -26.80
N GLN A 320 1.05 -0.38 -27.08
CA GLN A 320 0.32 -1.27 -27.99
C GLN A 320 -0.04 -2.55 -27.23
N PRO A 321 -1.11 -2.52 -26.41
CA PRO A 321 -1.58 -3.71 -25.74
C PRO A 321 -2.20 -4.70 -26.73
N GLU A 322 -1.98 -5.99 -26.48
CA GLU A 322 -2.59 -7.09 -27.21
C GLU A 322 -3.40 -7.94 -26.22
N LEU A 323 -4.64 -8.27 -26.57
CA LEU A 323 -5.53 -9.12 -25.78
C LEU A 323 -5.62 -10.51 -26.43
N GLN A 324 -5.37 -11.54 -25.65
CA GLN A 324 -5.50 -12.94 -26.05
C GLN A 324 -6.48 -13.65 -25.13
N LEU A 325 -7.57 -14.19 -25.69
CA LEU A 325 -8.51 -15.04 -24.98
C LEU A 325 -8.09 -16.52 -25.06
N HIS A 326 -8.45 -17.28 -24.02
CA HIS A 326 -8.35 -18.74 -23.98
C HIS A 326 -9.45 -19.33 -23.11
N ASP A 327 -9.61 -20.66 -23.14
CA ASP A 327 -10.70 -21.38 -22.46
C ASP A 327 -10.77 -21.12 -20.94
N THR A 328 -9.66 -20.70 -20.34
CA THR A 328 -9.54 -20.47 -18.89
C THR A 328 -9.47 -18.99 -18.49
N GLY A 329 -9.51 -18.04 -19.42
CA GLY A 329 -9.31 -16.63 -19.10
C GLY A 329 -8.74 -15.79 -20.25
N TYR A 330 -7.86 -14.86 -19.91
CA TYR A 330 -7.23 -13.98 -20.87
C TYR A 330 -5.84 -13.53 -20.43
N ASN A 331 -5.03 -13.11 -21.40
CA ASN A 331 -3.82 -12.33 -21.17
C ASN A 331 -3.91 -11.00 -21.88
N ILE A 332 -3.52 -9.93 -21.20
CA ILE A 332 -3.19 -8.65 -21.83
C ILE A 332 -1.68 -8.51 -21.80
N THR A 333 -1.08 -8.26 -22.96
CA THR A 333 0.38 -8.12 -23.09
C THR A 333 0.76 -6.77 -23.66
N VAL A 334 1.88 -6.21 -23.18
CA VAL A 334 2.47 -4.99 -23.72
C VAL A 334 3.97 -5.21 -23.87
N LYS A 335 4.50 -4.95 -25.07
CA LYS A 335 5.94 -4.87 -25.27
C LYS A 335 6.44 -3.49 -24.84
N SER A 336 7.30 -3.44 -23.83
CA SER A 336 7.84 -2.17 -23.34
C SER A 336 8.62 -1.44 -24.45
N PRO A 337 8.31 -0.17 -24.74
CA PRO A 337 9.11 0.65 -25.66
C PRO A 337 10.45 1.09 -25.06
N PHE A 338 10.68 0.87 -23.75
CA PHE A 338 11.88 1.30 -23.04
C PHE A 338 12.90 0.18 -22.90
N THR A 339 12.45 -1.05 -22.61
CA THR A 339 13.31 -2.20 -22.32
C THR A 339 13.17 -3.32 -23.35
N SER A 340 12.14 -3.28 -24.21
CA SER A 340 11.72 -4.41 -25.07
C SER A 340 11.26 -5.66 -24.31
N ASN A 341 11.10 -5.60 -22.98
CA ASN A 341 10.51 -6.67 -22.19
C ASN A 341 9.05 -6.88 -22.60
N LEU A 342 8.57 -8.12 -22.48
CA LEU A 342 7.15 -8.43 -22.65
C LEU A 342 6.50 -8.46 -21.27
N LEU A 343 5.63 -7.49 -21.01
CA LEU A 343 4.81 -7.39 -19.80
C LEU A 343 3.49 -8.10 -20.04
N ILE A 344 3.00 -8.87 -19.06
CA ILE A 344 1.81 -9.71 -19.18
C ILE A 344 1.00 -9.57 -17.90
N ILE A 345 -0.30 -9.30 -18.02
CA ILE A 345 -1.28 -9.42 -16.92
C ILE A 345 -2.35 -10.45 -17.30
N ARG A 346 -2.68 -11.32 -16.34
CA ARG A 346 -3.66 -12.40 -16.45
C ARG A 346 -5.05 -12.00 -15.97
N GLU A 347 -6.03 -12.88 -16.17
CA GLU A 347 -7.41 -12.70 -15.70
C GLU A 347 -7.56 -12.54 -14.18
N ASP A 348 -6.63 -13.09 -13.41
CA ASP A 348 -6.58 -12.99 -11.94
C ASP A 348 -5.68 -11.83 -11.46
N GLY A 349 -5.26 -10.94 -12.36
CA GLY A 349 -4.39 -9.81 -12.03
C GLY A 349 -2.93 -10.18 -11.77
N TYR A 350 -2.54 -11.46 -11.91
CA TYR A 350 -1.15 -11.88 -11.80
C TYR A 350 -0.28 -11.21 -12.86
N PHE A 351 0.84 -10.60 -12.45
CA PHE A 351 1.72 -9.86 -13.36
C PHE A 351 3.02 -10.61 -13.65
N THR A 352 3.49 -10.59 -14.89
CA THR A 352 4.77 -11.20 -15.27
C THR A 352 5.54 -10.31 -16.23
N THR A 353 6.84 -10.19 -16.01
CA THR A 353 7.79 -9.55 -16.92
C THR A 353 8.72 -10.59 -17.54
N LYS A 354 8.68 -10.75 -18.86
CA LYS A 354 9.62 -11.59 -19.61
C LYS A 354 10.72 -10.73 -20.21
N THR A 355 11.91 -10.83 -19.63
CA THR A 355 13.11 -10.18 -20.16
C THR A 355 13.54 -10.85 -21.46
N LYS A 356 13.84 -10.04 -22.48
CA LYS A 356 14.41 -10.55 -23.71
C LYS A 356 15.81 -11.12 -23.41
N ARG A 357 15.99 -12.43 -23.62
CA ARG A 357 17.32 -13.07 -23.55
C ARG A 357 18.20 -12.66 -24.72
#